data_AF-A0A562N840-F1
#
_entry.id   AF-A0A562N840-F1
#
_cell.length_a   1.000
_cell.length_b   1.000
_cell.length_c   1.000
_cell.angle_alpha   90.00
_cell.angle_beta   90.00
_cell.angle_gamma   90.00
#
_symmetry.space_group_name_H-M   'P 1'
#
loop_
_entity.id
_entity.type
_entity.pdbx_description
1 polymer ?
#
loop_
_entity_poly.entity_id
_entity_poly.type
_entity_poly.pdbx_seq_one_letter_code
_entity_poly.pdbx_strand_id
1 'polypeptide(L)'
;MRLILVHLLILASAQQAAATPRDDLLHEATAWLLNGDALPPDIADRLMQLEPGERVEVLVFLRRSGLLTTPVWSAERMLAPAVKAERGE
;
A
#
# COMPACT_ATOMS: atom_id res chain seq x y z
N MET A 1 -44.45 11.89 14.30
CA MET A 1 -43.71 10.64 14.02
C MET A 1 -42.93 10.76 12.70
N ARG A 2 -42.02 11.73 12.61
CA ARG A 2 -41.26 12.07 11.38
C ARG A 2 -39.83 12.52 11.74
N LEU A 3 -39.36 12.12 12.92
CA LEU A 3 -38.08 12.50 13.52
C LEU A 3 -37.15 11.31 13.77
N ILE A 4 -37.59 10.08 13.45
CA ILE A 4 -36.77 8.87 13.65
C ILE A 4 -35.93 8.56 12.40
N LEU A 5 -36.34 9.03 11.21
CA LEU A 5 -35.64 8.69 9.96
C LEU A 5 -34.32 9.45 9.76
N VAL A 6 -34.09 10.56 10.45
CA VAL A 6 -32.87 11.39 10.29
C VAL A 6 -31.71 10.90 11.17
N HIS A 7 -31.97 10.11 12.23
CA HIS A 7 -30.90 9.60 13.11
C HIS A 7 -30.13 8.41 12.52
N LEU A 8 -30.67 7.74 11.49
CA LEU A 8 -30.02 6.59 10.86
C LEU A 8 -28.96 6.96 9.82
N LEU A 9 -28.81 8.23 9.46
CA LEU A 9 -27.84 8.68 8.46
C LEU A 9 -26.43 8.97 9.02
N ILE A 10 -26.22 8.85 10.34
CA ILE A 10 -24.98 9.32 11.00
C ILE A 10 -23.92 8.22 11.16
N LEU A 11 -24.25 6.94 10.96
CA LEU A 11 -23.26 5.85 11.03
C LEU A 11 -22.52 5.57 9.71
N ALA A 12 -22.86 6.28 8.63
CA ALA A 12 -22.14 6.20 7.35
C ALA A 12 -20.88 7.09 7.30
N SER A 13 -20.42 7.58 8.46
CA SER A 13 -19.04 7.98 8.65
C SER A 13 -18.20 6.70 8.60
N ALA A 14 -18.06 6.14 7.40
CA ALA A 14 -17.01 5.21 7.08
C ALA A 14 -15.77 5.76 7.76
N GLN A 15 -15.19 4.99 8.67
CA GLN A 15 -13.82 5.18 9.12
C GLN A 15 -13.06 5.66 7.89
N GLN A 16 -12.70 6.95 7.85
CA GLN A 16 -11.61 7.39 7.00
C GLN A 16 -10.43 6.60 7.56
N ALA A 17 -10.22 5.40 7.03
CA ALA A 17 -9.01 4.65 7.24
C ALA A 17 -7.92 5.63 6.84
N ALA A 18 -7.11 6.06 7.81
CA ALA A 18 -6.00 6.94 7.53
C ALA A 18 -5.22 6.30 6.39
N ALA A 19 -4.90 7.10 5.36
CA ALA A 19 -4.14 6.61 4.21
C ALA A 19 -2.92 5.87 4.74
N THR A 20 -2.85 4.59 4.43
CA THR A 20 -1.75 3.75 4.89
C THR A 20 -0.54 4.00 3.99
N PRO A 21 0.70 3.81 4.46
CA PRO A 21 1.88 3.85 3.60
C PRO A 21 1.76 2.95 2.35
N ARG A 22 0.96 1.87 2.47
CA ARG A 22 0.57 1.01 1.36
C ARG A 22 -0.29 1.72 0.31
N ASP A 23 -1.29 2.50 0.72
CA ASP A 23 -2.19 3.20 -0.20
C ASP A 23 -1.43 4.27 -1.00
N ASP A 24 -0.50 4.99 -0.35
CA ASP A 24 0.38 5.96 -1.01
C ASP A 24 1.24 5.28 -2.08
N LEU A 25 1.85 4.14 -1.75
CA LEU A 25 2.70 3.41 -2.69
C LEU A 25 1.89 2.81 -3.87
N LEU A 26 0.65 2.36 -3.63
CA LEU A 26 -0.24 1.92 -4.71
C LEU A 26 -0.67 3.08 -5.62
N HIS A 27 -0.88 4.26 -5.06
CA HIS A 27 -1.20 5.45 -5.83
C HIS A 27 -0.05 5.85 -6.76
N GLU A 28 1.18 5.90 -6.22
CA GLU A 28 2.39 6.14 -7.03
C GLU A 28 2.61 5.06 -8.08
N ALA A 29 2.45 3.78 -7.73
CA ALA A 29 2.60 2.68 -8.68
C ALA A 29 1.57 2.74 -9.81
N THR A 30 0.36 3.20 -9.52
CA THR A 30 -0.66 3.46 -10.54
C THR A 30 -0.23 4.58 -11.47
N ALA A 31 0.35 5.67 -10.94
CA ALA A 31 0.87 6.76 -11.77
C ALA A 31 1.99 6.28 -12.70
N TRP A 32 2.97 5.51 -12.20
CA TRP A 32 4.03 4.95 -13.05
C TRP A 32 3.47 4.05 -14.15
N LEU A 33 2.50 3.20 -13.81
CA LEU A 33 1.85 2.32 -14.79
C LEU A 33 1.18 3.13 -15.91
N LEU A 34 0.42 4.17 -15.55
CA LEU A 34 -0.32 4.99 -16.52
C LEU A 34 0.60 5.84 -17.40
N ASN A 35 1.75 6.25 -16.87
CA ASN A 35 2.77 6.99 -17.61
C ASN A 35 3.71 6.10 -18.42
N GLY A 36 3.72 4.78 -18.17
CA GLY A 36 4.69 3.85 -18.75
C GLY A 36 6.09 3.97 -18.14
N ASP A 37 6.19 4.51 -16.93
CA ASP A 37 7.46 4.64 -16.21
C ASP A 37 7.91 3.30 -15.63
N ALA A 38 9.23 3.14 -15.50
CA ALA A 38 9.81 2.04 -14.75
C ALA A 38 9.64 2.25 -13.23
N LEU A 39 9.74 1.16 -12.46
CA LEU A 39 9.80 1.26 -11.00
C LEU A 39 11.08 2.00 -10.57
N PRO A 40 10.99 2.82 -9.50
CA PRO A 40 12.15 3.52 -8.99
C PRO A 40 13.15 2.51 -8.38
N PRO A 41 14.46 2.82 -8.40
CA PRO A 41 15.51 1.89 -8.00
C PRO A 41 15.46 1.52 -6.50
N ASP A 42 14.86 2.36 -5.67
CA ASP A 42 14.69 2.18 -4.22
C ASP A 42 13.40 1.42 -3.84
N ILE A 43 12.63 0.94 -4.83
CA ILE A 43 11.33 0.29 -4.57
C ILE A 43 11.44 -0.88 -3.58
N ALA A 44 12.56 -1.60 -3.61
CA ALA A 44 12.79 -2.72 -2.70
C ALA A 44 12.89 -2.26 -1.24
N ASP A 45 13.51 -1.11 -0.99
CA ASP A 45 13.66 -0.54 0.35
C ASP A 45 12.33 0.03 0.84
N ARG A 46 11.60 0.73 -0.04
CA ARG A 46 10.24 1.22 0.23
C ARG A 46 9.29 0.09 0.60
N LEU A 47 9.36 -1.04 -0.09
CA LEU A 47 8.59 -2.25 0.25
C LEU A 47 8.97 -2.83 1.62
N MET A 48 10.26 -2.81 1.99
CA MET A 48 10.71 -3.30 3.30
C MET A 48 10.26 -2.41 4.47
N GLN A 49 9.86 -1.17 4.22
CA GLN A 49 9.29 -0.27 5.24
C GLN A 49 7.81 -0.56 5.54
N LEU A 50 7.10 -1.25 4.64
CA LEU A 50 5.71 -1.65 4.88
C LEU A 50 5.62 -2.79 5.89
N GLU A 51 4.50 -2.87 6.60
CA GLU A 51 4.18 -4.06 7.39
C GLU A 51 4.05 -5.29 6.47
N PRO A 52 4.35 -6.52 6.94
CA PRO A 52 4.38 -7.71 6.10
C PRO A 52 3.11 -7.94 5.25
N GLY A 53 1.93 -7.71 5.83
CA GLY A 53 0.65 -7.85 5.11
C GLY A 53 0.49 -6.84 3.98
N GLU A 54 0.74 -5.57 4.26
CA GLU A 54 0.74 -4.48 3.29
C GLU A 54 1.74 -4.72 2.16
N ARG A 55 2.94 -5.20 2.50
CA ARG A 55 3.99 -5.53 1.53
C ARG A 55 3.54 -6.58 0.53
N VAL A 56 2.88 -7.64 1.01
CA VAL A 56 2.35 -8.70 0.14
C VAL A 56 1.32 -8.14 -0.83
N GLU A 57 0.42 -7.28 -0.36
CA GLU A 57 -0.59 -6.65 -1.21
C GLU A 57 0.03 -5.81 -2.33
N VAL A 58 1.01 -4.96 -2.00
CA VAL A 58 1.71 -4.15 -3.01
C VAL A 58 2.50 -5.04 -3.97
N LEU A 59 3.21 -6.06 -3.48
CA LEU A 59 3.93 -7.01 -4.34
C LEU A 59 3.00 -7.73 -5.32
N VAL A 60 1.81 -8.13 -4.89
CA VAL A 60 0.80 -8.74 -5.77
C VAL A 60 0.34 -7.76 -6.83
N PHE A 61 0.05 -6.50 -6.45
CA PHE A 61 -0.32 -5.46 -7.40
C PHE A 61 0.76 -5.25 -8.47
N LEU A 62 2.01 -5.02 -8.05
CA LEU A 62 3.15 -4.76 -8.94
C LEU A 62 3.41 -5.92 -9.91
N ARG A 63 3.24 -7.18 -9.45
CA ARG A 63 3.39 -8.35 -10.32
C ARG A 63 2.25 -8.50 -11.30
N ARG A 64 1.01 -8.28 -10.87
CA ARG A 64 -0.18 -8.43 -11.73
C ARG A 64 -0.33 -7.31 -12.75
N SER A 65 0.20 -6.12 -12.46
CA SER A 65 0.28 -5.01 -13.42
C SER A 65 1.43 -5.15 -14.42
N GLY A 66 2.39 -6.04 -14.14
CA GLY A 66 3.59 -6.21 -14.96
C GLY A 66 4.71 -5.20 -14.64
N LEU A 67 4.52 -4.30 -13.67
CA LEU A 67 5.56 -3.36 -13.22
C LEU A 67 6.76 -4.06 -12.58
N LEU A 68 6.53 -5.20 -11.89
CA LEU A 68 7.58 -5.99 -11.26
C LEU A 68 7.55 -7.43 -11.78
N THR A 69 8.51 -7.78 -12.63
CA THR A 69 8.63 -9.15 -13.19
C THR A 69 9.70 -9.97 -12.47
N THR A 70 10.83 -9.37 -12.10
CA THR A 70 11.94 -10.02 -11.40
C THR A 70 12.67 -9.03 -10.48
N PRO A 71 13.41 -9.49 -9.46
CA PRO A 71 13.55 -10.87 -9.00
C PRO A 71 12.31 -11.39 -8.22
N VAL A 72 12.23 -12.71 -8.04
CA VAL A 72 11.24 -13.33 -7.13
C VAL A 72 11.68 -13.08 -5.69
N TRP A 73 10.75 -12.63 -4.83
CA TRP A 73 11.02 -12.47 -3.40
C TRP A 73 10.77 -13.80 -2.69
N SER A 74 11.66 -14.18 -1.78
CA SER A 74 11.46 -15.36 -0.93
C SER A 74 10.37 -15.10 0.11
N ALA A 75 9.74 -16.16 0.62
CA ALA A 75 8.71 -16.05 1.65
C ALA A 75 9.25 -15.39 2.92
N GLU A 76 10.49 -15.73 3.29
CA GLU A 76 11.19 -15.17 4.45
C GLU A 76 11.35 -13.66 4.31
N ARG A 77 11.73 -13.16 3.13
CA ARG A 77 11.85 -11.73 2.88
C ARG A 77 10.51 -11.02 2.87
N MET A 78 9.49 -11.62 2.26
CA MET A 78 8.14 -11.01 2.21
C MET A 78 7.54 -10.85 3.60
N LEU A 79 7.80 -11.80 4.51
CA LEU A 79 7.25 -11.82 5.86
C LEU A 79 8.18 -11.19 6.92
N ALA A 80 9.36 -10.72 6.53
CA ALA A 80 10.29 -10.07 7.44
C ALA A 80 9.66 -8.82 8.08
N PRO A 81 9.96 -8.51 9.36
CA PRO A 81 9.47 -7.30 10.01
C PRO A 81 9.76 -6.02 9.21
N ALA A 82 8.90 -5.02 9.35
CA ALA A 82 9.13 -3.72 8.72
C ALA A 82 10.45 -3.11 9.21
N VAL A 83 11.29 -2.66 8.28
CA VAL A 83 12.50 -1.90 8.60
C VAL A 83 12.05 -0.47 8.89
N LYS A 84 12.08 -0.07 10.17
CA LYS A 84 11.90 1.33 10.51
C LYS A 84 13.05 2.12 9.89
N ALA A 85 12.74 3.15 9.12
CA ALA A 85 13.75 4.14 8.73
C ALA A 85 14.37 4.66 10.03
N GLU A 86 15.65 4.36 10.26
CA GLU A 86 16.37 4.94 11.39
C GLU A 86 16.34 6.45 11.17
N ARG A 87 15.59 7.15 12.03
CA ARG A 87 15.58 8.61 12.08
C ARG A 87 17.00 9.00 12.46
N GLY A 88 17.82 9.38 11.48
CA GLY A 88 19.12 9.98 11.74
C GLY A 88 18.94 11.14 12.70
N GLU A 89 19.51 10.97 13.90
CA GLU A 89 19.75 12.04 14.86
C GLU A 89 20.91 12.92 14.39
#